data_AF-A0A6S6SSV8-F1
#
_entry.id   AF-A0A6S6SSV8-F1
#
_cell.length_a   1.000
_cell.length_b   1.000
_cell.length_c   1.000
_cell.angle_alpha   90.00
_cell.angle_beta   90.00
_cell.angle_gamma   90.00
#
_symmetry.space_group_name_H-M   'P 1'
#
loop_
_entity.id
_entity.type
_entity.pdbx_description
1 polymer ?
#
loop_
_entity_poly.entity_id
_entity_poly.type
_entity_poly.pdbx_seq_one_letter_code
_entity_poly.pdbx_strand_id
1 'polypeptide(L)'
;MKLNLTLIYTFFALFYSLISVGQSPNIVFIFADDQGWNGTSHQMDSSRSNSQSDYYQTPNLNVLGQQGMTFSQAYAPAPKCSPSRNSILTGQTTARRQFTNTTSVVNTTKFLLEPSSSTNIVGSETTFAEVIQQQNSNYWLAHYGKWHLGAGGPESHGFDRSDGNTSNLSSQGTTTQADPKLMFEITDSALTFIKDAQNAGRPFYVQLSHYAVHSPSELQATTLNTLRSGIRPVGSVHSDTLFGGMTEDLDVAVGLLLDSLTAWGLDSNTYVVYMSDNGSGGGISRNTPLRRGKFFLAEGGIRVPLIIKGPNIPMNSYATTPVIGYDLYPTFVDWMLGSTTAVPAVVEGASLKNLVHTSASTVSRTNGLVFHSPHYEIAPAKHPESAIRNDSFKFVVDYESGEFYLYNMDTDIEEAVDLKAVHPTIADALCLELRDYLKSVNASMPNINPNYLGNGGPVGDYDNDGLEDAWEFRELLTHIYTATDDPDGDGLDNATEFLNGTDPYVFDVNNAVPSLSKEVEVQLFPNPARTQLNIISKEGFDQVLMYDYTGKKLLKKSKRNTLNVASLPEGIYFLTLEKDDAIIYTQEVTIVKD
;
A
#
# COMPACT_ATOMS: atom_id res chain seq x y z
N MET A 1 19.70 70.68 -10.58
CA MET A 1 19.99 69.28 -10.21
C MET A 1 18.68 68.49 -10.31
N LYS A 2 18.43 67.83 -11.44
CA LYS A 2 17.22 67.01 -11.63
C LYS A 2 17.55 65.60 -11.12
N LEU A 3 17.05 65.25 -9.94
CA LEU A 3 17.14 63.88 -9.43
C LEU A 3 16.30 62.97 -10.35
N ASN A 4 16.93 61.98 -10.97
CA ASN A 4 16.28 60.99 -11.81
C ASN A 4 15.34 60.11 -10.97
N LEU A 5 14.02 60.36 -11.08
CA LEU A 5 12.98 59.51 -10.48
C LEU A 5 13.08 58.04 -10.92
N THR A 6 13.72 57.76 -12.05
CA THR A 6 13.86 56.40 -12.59
C THR A 6 14.71 55.49 -11.70
N LEU A 7 15.69 56.05 -10.96
CA LEU A 7 16.55 55.26 -10.07
C LEU A 7 15.84 54.82 -8.78
N ILE A 8 14.81 55.55 -8.34
CA ILE A 8 14.05 55.23 -7.11
C ILE A 8 13.07 54.07 -7.36
N TYR A 9 12.50 53.97 -8.56
CA TYR A 9 11.64 52.84 -8.92
C TYR A 9 12.41 51.54 -9.14
N THR A 10 13.65 51.59 -9.64
CA THR A 10 14.49 50.37 -9.75
C THR A 10 14.98 49.90 -8.39
N PHE A 11 15.23 50.81 -7.44
CA PHE A 11 15.60 50.44 -6.07
C PHE A 11 14.44 49.86 -5.25
N PHE A 12 13.19 50.30 -5.48
CA PHE A 12 12.00 49.71 -4.86
C PHE A 12 11.61 48.35 -5.46
N ALA A 13 11.85 48.13 -6.75
CA ALA A 13 11.62 46.83 -7.40
C ALA A 13 12.62 45.75 -6.92
N LEU A 14 13.88 46.13 -6.63
CA LEU A 14 14.89 45.21 -6.13
C LEU A 14 14.73 44.82 -4.65
N PHE A 15 13.95 45.58 -3.86
CA PHE A 15 13.64 45.22 -2.46
C PHE A 15 12.39 44.34 -2.31
N TYR A 16 11.49 44.31 -3.30
CA TYR A 16 10.35 43.36 -3.31
C TYR A 16 10.73 41.96 -3.80
N SER A 17 11.90 41.80 -4.41
CA SER A 17 12.41 40.50 -4.89
C SER A 17 13.33 39.80 -3.89
N LEU A 18 13.53 40.38 -2.71
CA LEU A 18 14.28 39.75 -1.63
C LEU A 18 13.31 39.34 -0.52
N ILE A 19 13.24 38.03 -0.29
CA ILE A 19 12.51 37.34 0.79
C ILE A 19 11.01 37.14 0.53
N SER A 20 10.68 36.40 -0.52
CA SER A 20 9.83 35.23 -0.28
C SER A 20 10.78 34.04 -0.19
N VAL A 21 11.43 33.89 0.96
CA VAL A 21 11.82 32.54 1.39
C VAL A 21 10.48 31.82 1.44
N GLY A 22 10.21 30.95 0.45
CA GLY A 22 8.93 30.28 0.33
C GLY A 22 8.57 29.72 1.70
N GLN A 23 7.54 30.28 2.32
CA GLN A 23 7.14 29.91 3.67
C GLN A 23 6.89 28.40 3.64
N SER A 24 7.48 27.66 4.59
CA SER A 24 7.24 26.22 4.64
C SER A 24 5.72 25.98 4.76
N PRO A 25 5.14 25.07 3.97
CA PRO A 25 3.70 24.92 3.90
C PRO A 25 3.15 24.32 5.20
N ASN A 26 1.94 24.72 5.57
CA ASN A 26 1.22 24.04 6.64
C ASN A 26 0.58 22.75 6.11
N ILE A 27 0.30 21.81 7.01
CA ILE A 27 -0.41 20.58 6.70
C ILE A 27 -1.51 20.36 7.73
N VAL A 28 -2.70 20.06 7.23
CA VAL A 28 -3.86 19.62 8.01
C VAL A 28 -4.25 18.24 7.49
N PHE A 29 -4.16 17.23 8.35
CA PHE A 29 -4.57 15.88 8.03
C PHE A 29 -5.84 15.52 8.79
N ILE A 30 -6.96 15.44 8.08
CA ILE A 30 -8.26 15.00 8.59
C ILE A 30 -8.34 13.49 8.36
N PHE A 31 -8.35 12.73 9.45
CA PHE A 31 -8.28 11.27 9.38
C PHE A 31 -9.50 10.64 10.03
N ALA A 32 -10.41 10.11 9.20
CA ALA A 32 -11.66 9.49 9.60
C ALA A 32 -11.48 8.00 9.96
N ASP A 33 -12.38 7.49 10.80
CA ASP A 33 -12.41 6.10 11.28
C ASP A 33 -13.54 5.32 10.61
N ASP A 34 -13.24 4.16 10.01
CA ASP A 34 -14.23 3.25 9.39
C ASP A 34 -15.10 3.87 8.26
N GLN A 35 -14.60 4.83 7.50
CA GLN A 35 -15.36 5.42 6.39
C GLN A 35 -15.03 4.74 5.06
N GLY A 36 -16.04 4.12 4.46
CA GLY A 36 -15.94 3.47 3.16
C GLY A 36 -15.65 4.45 2.02
N TRP A 37 -15.04 3.96 0.94
CA TRP A 37 -14.75 4.73 -0.28
C TRP A 37 -15.97 5.49 -0.82
N ASN A 38 -17.14 4.85 -0.88
CA ASN A 38 -18.40 5.47 -1.32
C ASN A 38 -19.19 6.09 -0.15
N GLY A 39 -18.57 6.29 1.01
CA GLY A 39 -19.22 6.68 2.27
C GLY A 39 -19.49 8.18 2.43
N THR A 40 -19.29 8.98 1.38
CA THR A 40 -19.49 10.45 1.37
C THR A 40 -20.34 10.85 0.17
N SER A 41 -20.92 12.06 0.16
CA SER A 41 -21.60 12.57 -1.04
C SER A 41 -20.64 13.03 -2.14
N HIS A 42 -19.32 13.00 -1.90
CA HIS A 42 -18.32 13.37 -2.89
C HIS A 42 -18.02 12.17 -3.78
N GLN A 43 -17.99 12.39 -5.09
CA GLN A 43 -17.70 11.34 -6.06
C GLN A 43 -16.21 10.99 -6.02
N MET A 44 -15.87 9.75 -5.63
CA MET A 44 -14.47 9.34 -5.54
C MET A 44 -13.83 8.93 -6.88
N ASP A 45 -14.64 8.57 -7.87
CA ASP A 45 -14.20 8.21 -9.22
C ASP A 45 -15.08 8.90 -10.26
N SER A 46 -14.47 9.80 -11.05
CA SER A 46 -15.16 10.59 -12.08
C SER A 46 -15.87 9.74 -13.14
N SER A 47 -15.46 8.49 -13.34
CA SER A 47 -16.07 7.55 -14.29
C SER A 47 -17.21 6.73 -13.69
N ARG A 48 -17.41 6.78 -12.36
CA ARG A 48 -18.35 5.93 -11.63
C ARG A 48 -19.24 6.77 -10.71
N SER A 49 -20.50 6.95 -11.08
CA SER A 49 -21.46 7.70 -10.25
C SER A 49 -21.82 7.01 -8.93
N ASN A 50 -21.61 5.70 -8.82
CA ASN A 50 -21.80 4.92 -7.59
C ASN A 50 -20.57 4.95 -6.66
N SER A 51 -19.60 5.83 -6.94
CA SER A 51 -18.46 6.13 -6.06
C SER A 51 -18.76 7.22 -5.02
N GLN A 52 -19.98 7.74 -5.01
CA GLN A 52 -20.53 8.58 -3.95
C GLN A 52 -21.75 7.88 -3.34
N SER A 53 -22.07 8.26 -2.11
CA SER A 53 -23.26 7.81 -1.42
C SER A 53 -24.54 8.37 -2.06
N ASP A 54 -25.57 7.53 -2.13
CA ASP A 54 -26.91 7.91 -2.60
C ASP A 54 -27.81 8.46 -1.49
N TYR A 55 -27.29 8.64 -0.27
CA TYR A 55 -28.05 9.11 0.89
C TYR A 55 -27.31 10.09 1.78
N TYR A 56 -26.14 9.73 2.33
CA TYR A 56 -25.33 10.59 3.20
C TYR A 56 -24.96 11.89 2.49
N GLN A 57 -24.95 13.01 3.22
CA GLN A 57 -24.61 14.33 2.69
C GLN A 57 -23.34 14.86 3.34
N THR A 58 -22.37 15.24 2.53
CA THR A 58 -21.09 15.80 2.99
C THR A 58 -20.70 16.99 2.12
N PRO A 59 -21.49 18.09 2.15
CA PRO A 59 -21.24 19.25 1.29
C PRO A 59 -19.84 19.87 1.48
N ASN A 60 -19.26 19.82 2.68
CA ASN A 60 -17.93 20.39 2.92
C ASN A 60 -16.83 19.50 2.32
N LEU A 61 -16.97 18.18 2.35
CA LEU A 61 -16.10 17.27 1.60
C LEU A 61 -16.27 17.43 0.08
N ASN A 62 -17.47 17.75 -0.42
CA ASN A 62 -17.64 18.11 -1.83
C ASN A 62 -16.84 19.37 -2.18
N VAL A 63 -16.85 20.39 -1.30
CA VAL A 63 -16.03 21.60 -1.48
C VAL A 63 -14.55 21.26 -1.46
N LEU A 64 -14.09 20.43 -0.51
CA LEU A 64 -12.70 19.98 -0.44
C LEU A 64 -12.27 19.28 -1.73
N GLY A 65 -13.11 18.37 -2.26
CA GLY A 65 -12.88 17.67 -3.52
C GLY A 65 -12.86 18.62 -4.72
N GLN A 66 -13.79 19.57 -4.80
CA GLN A 66 -13.82 20.59 -5.87
C GLN A 66 -12.61 21.52 -5.84
N GLN A 67 -12.03 21.76 -4.66
CA GLN A 67 -10.85 22.61 -4.49
C GLN A 67 -9.53 21.83 -4.56
N GLY A 68 -9.58 20.51 -4.70
CA GLY A 68 -8.40 19.65 -4.66
C GLY A 68 -8.38 18.57 -5.73
N MET A 69 -7.58 17.56 -5.45
CA MET A 69 -7.44 16.33 -6.23
C MET A 69 -8.03 15.16 -5.45
N THR A 70 -8.90 14.39 -6.08
CA THR A 70 -9.50 13.16 -5.54
C THR A 70 -8.77 11.93 -6.07
N PHE A 71 -8.42 11.00 -5.18
CA PHE A 71 -7.72 9.78 -5.57
C PHE A 71 -8.70 8.62 -5.64
N SER A 72 -8.97 8.15 -6.86
CA SER A 72 -9.97 7.11 -7.11
C SER A 72 -9.54 5.72 -6.64
N GLN A 73 -8.23 5.51 -6.47
CA GLN A 73 -7.62 4.23 -6.10
C GLN A 73 -6.69 4.40 -4.89
N ALA A 74 -7.20 5.02 -3.82
CA ALA A 74 -6.49 5.15 -2.56
C ALA A 74 -6.79 4.00 -1.60
N TYR A 75 -5.73 3.47 -0.97
CA TYR A 75 -5.78 2.31 -0.09
C TYR A 75 -5.36 2.62 1.34
N ALA A 76 -6.13 2.14 2.30
CA ALA A 76 -5.68 1.95 3.66
C ALA A 76 -4.63 0.83 3.70
N PRO A 77 -3.53 0.97 4.48
CA PRO A 77 -2.51 -0.08 4.58
C PRO A 77 -3.02 -1.43 5.12
N ALA A 78 -4.14 -1.42 5.86
CA ALA A 78 -4.80 -2.60 6.37
C ALA A 78 -6.32 -2.40 6.44
N PRO A 79 -7.09 -3.50 6.54
CA PRO A 79 -8.55 -3.41 6.69
C PRO A 79 -8.97 -3.14 8.14
N LYS A 80 -8.10 -2.50 8.93
CA LYS A 80 -8.25 -2.23 10.38
C LYS A 80 -7.52 -0.95 10.81
N CYS A 81 -8.09 -0.31 11.82
CA CYS A 81 -7.64 0.98 12.34
C CYS A 81 -6.19 1.05 12.83
N SER A 82 -5.80 0.35 13.91
CA SER A 82 -4.44 0.48 14.49
C SER A 82 -3.32 0.11 13.52
N PRO A 83 -3.40 -1.01 12.77
CA PRO A 83 -2.42 -1.33 11.73
C PRO A 83 -2.23 -0.21 10.69
N SER A 84 -3.33 0.36 10.16
CA SER A 84 -3.27 1.47 9.21
C SER A 84 -2.67 2.73 9.82
N ARG A 85 -3.05 3.08 11.05
CA ARG A 85 -2.51 4.24 11.79
C ARG A 85 -1.00 4.12 12.01
N ASN A 86 -0.52 2.96 12.47
CA ASN A 86 0.91 2.70 12.63
C ASN A 86 1.66 2.78 11.29
N SER A 87 1.10 2.18 10.24
CA SER A 87 1.69 2.16 8.91
C SER A 87 1.84 3.57 8.30
N ILE A 88 0.84 4.44 8.45
CA ILE A 88 0.92 5.84 7.99
C ILE A 88 1.98 6.62 8.75
N LEU A 89 2.07 6.45 10.08
CA LEU A 89 3.05 7.15 10.91
C LEU A 89 4.48 6.73 10.63
N THR A 90 4.70 5.47 10.22
CA THR A 90 6.03 4.86 10.05
C THR A 90 6.47 4.68 8.60
N GLY A 91 5.55 4.85 7.64
CA GLY A 91 5.83 4.72 6.21
C GLY A 91 6.11 3.28 5.77
N GLN A 92 5.71 2.28 6.57
CA GLN A 92 6.03 0.86 6.40
C GLN A 92 4.76 0.02 6.26
N THR A 93 4.82 -1.11 5.57
CA THR A 93 3.68 -2.05 5.53
C THR A 93 3.41 -2.66 6.91
N THR A 94 2.18 -3.12 7.12
CA THR A 94 1.79 -3.81 8.36
C THR A 94 2.57 -5.12 8.56
N ALA A 95 2.98 -5.78 7.47
CA ALA A 95 3.81 -6.98 7.50
C ALA A 95 5.18 -6.71 8.13
N ARG A 96 5.90 -5.71 7.61
CA ARG A 96 7.19 -5.28 8.17
C ARG A 96 7.07 -4.83 9.62
N ARG A 97 5.98 -4.14 9.94
CA ARG A 97 5.74 -3.66 11.30
C ARG A 97 5.36 -4.77 12.27
N GLN A 98 4.99 -5.96 11.78
CA GLN A 98 4.33 -7.01 12.57
C GLN A 98 3.14 -6.45 13.36
N PHE A 99 2.53 -5.38 12.86
CA PHE A 99 1.43 -4.64 13.47
C PHE A 99 0.22 -4.84 12.57
N THR A 100 -0.40 -6.01 12.68
CA THR A 100 -1.41 -6.52 11.74
C THR A 100 -2.78 -6.68 12.39
N ASN A 101 -2.91 -6.44 13.69
CA ASN A 101 -4.16 -6.46 14.44
C ASN A 101 -4.22 -5.36 15.51
N THR A 102 -5.40 -5.15 16.11
CA THR A 102 -5.62 -4.19 17.22
C THR A 102 -5.36 -4.81 18.61
N THR A 103 -5.10 -6.12 18.64
CA THR A 103 -4.86 -6.90 19.86
C THR A 103 -3.71 -7.88 19.62
N SER A 104 -2.98 -8.21 20.68
CA SER A 104 -1.98 -9.28 20.67
C SER A 104 -2.56 -10.65 21.07
N VAL A 105 -3.83 -10.68 21.51
CA VAL A 105 -4.55 -11.90 21.84
C VAL A 105 -4.81 -12.70 20.57
N VAL A 106 -4.42 -13.97 20.60
CA VAL A 106 -4.59 -14.92 19.50
C VAL A 106 -5.77 -15.86 19.75
N ASN A 107 -6.53 -16.14 18.71
CA ASN A 107 -7.59 -17.13 18.70
C ASN A 107 -7.03 -18.53 18.42
N THR A 108 -6.98 -19.37 19.45
CA THR A 108 -6.44 -20.73 19.39
C THR A 108 -7.51 -21.80 19.14
N THR A 109 -8.74 -21.40 18.81
CA THR A 109 -9.89 -22.32 18.63
C THR A 109 -10.28 -22.54 17.18
N LYS A 110 -9.58 -21.89 16.24
CA LYS A 110 -9.87 -21.91 14.80
C LYS A 110 -8.99 -22.90 14.06
N PHE A 111 -9.27 -23.12 12.77
CA PHE A 111 -8.47 -24.01 11.92
C PHE A 111 -7.01 -23.58 11.87
N LEU A 112 -6.74 -22.27 11.75
CA LEU A 112 -5.40 -21.71 11.89
C LEU A 112 -5.18 -21.12 13.30
N LEU A 113 -3.94 -21.25 13.77
CA LEU A 113 -3.35 -20.41 14.80
C LEU A 113 -2.90 -19.10 14.15
N GLU A 114 -3.53 -17.99 14.51
CA GLU A 114 -3.09 -16.66 14.09
C GLU A 114 -1.83 -16.23 14.86
N PRO A 115 -0.92 -15.48 14.23
CA PRO A 115 0.25 -14.95 14.90
C PRO A 115 -0.13 -13.85 15.90
N SER A 116 0.67 -13.64 16.94
CA SER A 116 0.50 -12.44 17.77
C SER A 116 0.87 -11.18 16.98
N SER A 117 0.10 -10.11 17.17
CA SER A 117 0.40 -8.79 16.59
C SER A 117 1.08 -7.89 17.62
N SER A 118 2.03 -7.08 17.17
CA SER A 118 2.40 -5.87 17.90
C SER A 118 1.18 -4.95 18.02
N THR A 119 1.11 -4.23 19.14
CA THR A 119 0.11 -3.18 19.39
C THR A 119 0.75 -1.87 19.84
N ASN A 120 2.08 -1.80 19.85
CA ASN A 120 2.88 -0.67 20.30
C ASN A 120 3.74 -0.13 19.16
N ILE A 121 3.96 1.18 19.14
CA ILE A 121 5.09 1.76 18.40
C ILE A 121 6.35 1.50 19.25
N VAL A 122 7.16 0.51 18.88
CA VAL A 122 8.38 0.15 19.59
C VAL A 122 9.54 1.04 19.14
N GLY A 123 10.43 1.43 20.06
CA GLY A 123 11.41 2.53 19.86
C GLY A 123 12.49 2.35 18.77
N SER A 124 12.46 1.29 17.96
CA SER A 124 13.22 1.22 16.69
C SER A 124 12.46 1.82 15.51
N GLU A 125 11.17 2.12 15.68
CA GLU A 125 10.34 2.83 14.73
C GLU A 125 10.69 4.32 14.78
N THR A 126 10.77 4.97 13.61
CA THR A 126 10.87 6.43 13.55
C THR A 126 9.67 6.96 12.78
N THR A 127 8.78 7.67 13.48
CA THR A 127 7.61 8.27 12.85
C THR A 127 8.02 9.45 11.97
N PHE A 128 7.17 9.85 11.01
CA PHE A 128 7.47 11.06 10.22
C PHE A 128 7.59 12.27 11.15
N ALA A 129 6.77 12.33 12.21
CA ALA A 129 6.78 13.42 13.18
C ALA A 129 8.13 13.55 13.89
N GLU A 130 8.74 12.43 14.30
CA GLU A 130 10.08 12.42 14.88
C GLU A 130 11.14 12.88 13.87
N VAL A 131 11.05 12.46 12.59
CA VAL A 131 11.94 12.96 11.53
C VAL A 131 11.81 14.48 11.39
N ILE A 132 10.59 15.03 11.40
CA ILE A 132 10.39 16.47 11.32
C ILE A 132 11.00 17.18 12.53
N GLN A 133 10.75 16.71 13.76
CA GLN A 133 11.30 17.33 14.96
C GLN A 133 12.84 17.31 14.98
N GLN A 134 13.45 16.24 14.48
CA GLN A 134 14.91 16.12 14.38
C GLN A 134 15.51 17.06 13.33
N GLN A 135 14.85 17.24 12.19
CA GLN A 135 15.40 17.98 11.05
C GLN A 135 14.99 19.47 11.03
N ASN A 136 13.80 19.79 11.54
CA ASN A 136 13.24 21.14 11.57
C ASN A 136 12.34 21.35 12.78
N SER A 137 12.95 21.60 13.93
CA SER A 137 12.26 21.94 15.18
C SER A 137 11.51 23.28 15.15
N ASN A 138 11.46 23.98 14.00
CA ASN A 138 10.61 25.15 13.78
C ASN A 138 9.20 24.78 13.27
N TYR A 139 8.97 23.55 12.79
CA TYR A 139 7.61 23.06 12.60
C TYR A 139 6.93 22.79 13.95
N TRP A 140 5.66 23.11 14.07
CA TRP A 140 4.83 22.65 15.19
C TRP A 140 3.95 21.50 14.75
N LEU A 141 3.91 20.44 15.53
CA LEU A 141 3.17 19.22 15.23
C LEU A 141 2.11 18.97 16.31
N ALA A 142 0.86 18.75 15.91
CA ALA A 142 -0.19 18.34 16.83
C ALA A 142 -0.98 17.13 16.33
N HIS A 143 -1.50 16.36 17.28
CA HIS A 143 -2.42 15.24 17.05
C HIS A 143 -3.61 15.37 18.00
N TYR A 144 -4.84 15.33 17.50
CA TYR A 144 -6.04 15.35 18.34
C TYR A 144 -6.99 14.24 17.94
N GLY A 145 -7.55 13.54 18.91
CA GLY A 145 -8.51 12.45 18.74
C GLY A 145 -7.87 11.07 18.85
N LYS A 146 -8.42 10.10 18.12
CA LYS A 146 -8.08 8.68 18.20
C LYS A 146 -6.61 8.40 17.86
N TRP A 147 -5.83 8.01 18.85
CA TRP A 147 -4.47 7.50 18.67
C TRP A 147 -4.50 6.00 18.39
N HIS A 148 -5.01 5.22 19.34
CA HIS A 148 -5.22 3.76 19.24
C HIS A 148 -3.95 2.96 18.92
N LEU A 149 -2.80 3.46 19.35
CA LEU A 149 -1.50 2.79 19.32
C LEU A 149 -0.92 2.79 20.73
N GLY A 150 -0.30 1.70 21.15
CA GLY A 150 0.36 1.65 22.45
C GLY A 150 1.71 2.38 22.46
N ALA A 151 2.38 2.34 23.62
CA ALA A 151 3.67 3.00 23.88
C ALA A 151 3.67 4.55 23.88
N GLY A 152 2.87 5.17 24.76
CA GLY A 152 3.15 6.52 25.26
C GLY A 152 2.42 7.70 24.61
N GLY A 153 1.55 7.46 23.62
CA GLY A 153 0.74 8.51 22.99
C GLY A 153 1.54 9.43 22.05
N PRO A 154 0.86 10.37 21.35
CA PRO A 154 1.47 11.18 20.31
C PRO A 154 2.74 11.96 20.75
N GLU A 155 2.79 12.51 21.97
CA GLU A 155 3.98 13.26 22.42
C GLU A 155 5.24 12.40 22.52
N SER A 156 5.09 11.10 22.75
CA SER A 156 6.22 10.17 22.75
C SER A 156 6.76 9.89 21.35
N HIS A 157 6.04 10.35 20.31
CA HIS A 157 6.29 10.04 18.90
C HIS A 157 6.36 11.29 18.03
N GLY A 158 6.89 12.40 18.59
CA GLY A 158 7.28 13.60 17.83
C GLY A 158 6.21 14.70 17.71
N PHE A 159 5.04 14.55 18.35
CA PHE A 159 4.03 15.60 18.40
C PHE A 159 4.26 16.57 19.58
N ASP A 160 4.20 17.88 19.33
CA ASP A 160 4.37 18.92 20.36
C ASP A 160 3.15 19.06 21.28
N ARG A 161 1.95 18.78 20.75
CA ARG A 161 0.68 18.87 21.48
C ARG A 161 -0.27 17.74 21.10
N SER A 162 -0.93 17.15 22.08
CA SER A 162 -2.06 16.24 21.83
C SER A 162 -3.06 16.18 22.99
N ASP A 163 -4.07 15.33 22.83
CA ASP A 163 -5.00 14.87 23.88
C ASP A 163 -4.54 13.59 24.60
N GLY A 164 -3.30 13.15 24.34
CA GLY A 164 -2.61 12.06 25.03
C GLY A 164 -2.78 10.69 24.38
N ASN A 165 -2.49 9.64 25.16
CA ASN A 165 -2.52 8.25 24.70
C ASN A 165 -3.96 7.70 24.61
N THR A 166 -4.75 8.24 23.68
CA THR A 166 -6.17 7.90 23.52
C THR A 166 -6.38 6.54 22.86
N SER A 167 -7.52 5.90 23.12
CA SER A 167 -7.83 4.52 22.69
C SER A 167 -8.85 4.48 21.55
N ASN A 168 -9.53 3.34 21.34
CA ASN A 168 -10.68 3.24 20.43
C ASN A 168 -11.99 3.76 21.06
N LEU A 169 -11.98 4.16 22.33
CA LEU A 169 -13.17 4.51 23.09
C LEU A 169 -13.42 6.03 23.09
N SER A 170 -14.51 6.43 22.45
CA SER A 170 -15.04 7.81 22.50
C SER A 170 -16.56 7.87 22.52
N SER A 171 -17.22 6.72 22.63
CA SER A 171 -18.67 6.65 22.78
C SER A 171 -19.07 7.33 24.08
N GLN A 172 -19.95 8.33 23.99
CA GLN A 172 -20.55 9.03 25.13
C GLN A 172 -21.83 8.34 25.61
N GLY A 173 -22.11 7.13 25.13
CA GLY A 173 -23.07 6.21 25.73
C GLY A 173 -24.54 6.42 25.34
N THR A 174 -24.84 7.42 24.51
CA THR A 174 -26.19 7.63 23.94
C THR A 174 -26.11 8.03 22.47
N THR A 175 -27.15 7.72 21.71
CA THR A 175 -27.23 8.03 20.27
C THR A 175 -27.16 9.52 19.98
N THR A 176 -27.69 10.36 20.86
CA THR A 176 -27.76 11.81 20.62
C THR A 176 -26.84 12.54 21.57
N GLN A 177 -25.85 13.25 21.02
CA GLN A 177 -24.83 13.96 21.79
C GLN A 177 -24.72 15.41 21.33
N ALA A 178 -24.25 16.30 22.21
CA ALA A 178 -23.92 17.67 21.82
C ALA A 178 -22.66 17.71 20.95
N ASP A 179 -21.67 16.88 21.30
CA ASP A 179 -20.44 16.69 20.53
C ASP A 179 -20.23 15.21 20.21
N PRO A 180 -20.98 14.62 19.26
CA PRO A 180 -20.88 13.19 18.95
C PRO A 180 -19.43 12.82 18.61
N LYS A 181 -18.90 11.77 19.23
CA LYS A 181 -17.52 11.30 18.99
C LYS A 181 -16.41 12.36 19.14
N LEU A 182 -16.67 13.42 19.92
CA LEU A 182 -15.73 14.52 20.16
C LEU A 182 -15.32 15.28 18.88
N MET A 183 -16.12 15.22 17.81
CA MET A 183 -15.79 15.82 16.52
C MET A 183 -15.49 17.32 16.63
N PHE A 184 -16.28 18.05 17.41
CA PHE A 184 -16.15 19.50 17.57
C PHE A 184 -15.03 19.85 18.54
N GLU A 185 -14.86 19.14 19.66
CA GLU A 185 -13.74 19.35 20.59
C GLU A 185 -12.37 19.08 19.92
N ILE A 186 -12.26 18.03 19.10
CA ILE A 186 -11.07 17.75 18.28
C ILE A 186 -10.80 18.91 17.32
N THR A 187 -11.86 19.41 16.67
CA THR A 187 -11.76 20.52 15.71
C THR A 187 -11.35 21.82 16.40
N ASP A 188 -11.96 22.17 17.53
CA ASP A 188 -11.64 23.35 18.31
C ASP A 188 -10.20 23.32 18.85
N SER A 189 -9.74 22.14 19.27
CA SER A 189 -8.35 21.94 19.71
C SER A 189 -7.36 22.17 18.57
N ALA A 190 -7.66 21.64 17.38
CA ALA A 190 -6.85 21.86 16.18
C ALA A 190 -6.85 23.34 15.74
N LEU A 191 -8.01 24.00 15.74
CA LEU A 191 -8.14 25.42 15.41
C LEU A 191 -7.37 26.31 16.39
N THR A 192 -7.42 26.00 17.68
CA THR A 192 -6.64 26.69 18.72
C THR A 192 -5.15 26.55 18.45
N PHE A 193 -4.68 25.33 18.17
CA PHE A 193 -3.28 25.07 17.83
C PHE A 193 -2.83 25.80 16.56
N ILE A 194 -3.63 25.76 15.48
CA ILE A 194 -3.34 26.47 14.23
C ILE A 194 -3.21 27.97 14.50
N LYS A 195 -4.10 28.53 15.33
CA LYS A 195 -4.07 29.96 15.65
C LYS A 195 -2.83 30.34 16.44
N ASP A 196 -2.42 29.51 17.40
CA ASP A 196 -1.18 29.69 18.14
C ASP A 196 0.05 29.63 17.21
N ALA A 197 0.10 28.66 16.30
CA ALA A 197 1.19 28.53 15.32
C ALA A 197 1.27 29.76 14.42
N GLN A 198 0.12 30.24 13.92
CA GLN A 198 0.03 31.46 13.13
C GLN A 198 0.53 32.69 13.91
N ASN A 199 0.11 32.85 15.16
CA ASN A 199 0.53 33.96 16.02
C ASN A 199 2.03 33.92 16.33
N ALA A 200 2.61 32.71 16.42
CA ALA A 200 4.04 32.50 16.61
C ALA A 200 4.85 32.62 15.30
N GLY A 201 4.19 32.77 14.14
CA GLY A 201 4.85 32.81 12.83
C GLY A 201 5.52 31.47 12.45
N ARG A 202 4.99 30.35 12.95
CA ARG A 202 5.56 29.01 12.75
C ARG A 202 4.71 28.18 11.77
N PRO A 203 5.33 27.42 10.85
CA PRO A 203 4.61 26.45 10.04
C PRO A 203 4.15 25.28 10.91
N PHE A 204 3.06 24.62 10.52
CA PHE A 204 2.47 23.56 11.34
C PHE A 204 2.05 22.32 10.56
N TYR A 205 1.99 21.21 11.28
CA TYR A 205 1.25 20.00 10.93
C TYR A 205 0.23 19.74 12.04
N VAL A 206 -1.03 19.47 11.68
CA VAL A 206 -2.03 19.00 12.64
C VAL A 206 -2.81 17.82 12.07
N GLN A 207 -2.88 16.74 12.83
CA GLN A 207 -3.74 15.59 12.54
C GLN A 207 -5.01 15.65 13.39
N LEU A 208 -6.15 15.78 12.74
CA LEU A 208 -7.48 15.62 13.34
C LEU A 208 -7.91 14.17 13.12
N SER A 209 -7.57 13.31 14.08
CA SER A 209 -7.86 11.89 14.02
C SER A 209 -9.22 11.59 14.63
N HIS A 210 -10.27 11.78 13.85
CA HIS A 210 -11.63 11.61 14.33
C HIS A 210 -11.91 10.15 14.73
N TYR A 211 -12.70 9.97 15.78
CA TYR A 211 -13.35 8.69 16.08
C TYR A 211 -14.58 8.44 15.22
N ALA A 212 -15.12 9.50 14.61
CA ALA A 212 -16.16 9.38 13.62
C ALA A 212 -15.57 8.77 12.35
N VAL A 213 -16.23 7.80 11.72
CA VAL A 213 -17.61 7.35 11.89
C VAL A 213 -17.73 5.96 12.53
N HIS A 214 -16.80 5.60 13.42
CA HIS A 214 -16.79 4.30 14.09
C HIS A 214 -18.01 4.07 14.98
N SER A 215 -18.52 2.83 14.97
CA SER A 215 -19.66 2.42 15.79
C SER A 215 -19.37 2.48 17.31
N PRO A 216 -20.40 2.60 18.17
CA PRO A 216 -21.81 2.87 17.85
C PRO A 216 -22.01 4.28 17.27
N SER A 217 -23.03 4.46 16.42
CA SER A 217 -23.31 5.76 15.80
C SER A 217 -23.87 6.77 16.80
N GLU A 218 -23.26 7.95 16.83
CA GLU A 218 -23.69 9.10 17.64
C GLU A 218 -23.83 10.32 16.73
N LEU A 219 -24.85 11.14 16.93
CA LEU A 219 -25.12 12.33 16.13
C LEU A 219 -25.80 13.42 16.95
N GLN A 220 -25.79 14.65 16.46
CA GLN A 220 -26.49 15.78 17.07
C GLN A 220 -28.00 15.62 16.96
N ALA A 221 -28.73 16.21 17.92
CA ALA A 221 -30.19 16.21 17.94
C ALA A 221 -30.78 16.92 16.71
N THR A 222 -30.13 17.99 16.26
CA THR A 222 -30.49 18.77 15.07
C THR A 222 -30.43 17.90 13.82
N THR A 223 -29.33 17.19 13.62
CA THR A 223 -29.10 16.28 12.50
C THR A 223 -30.12 15.14 12.50
N LEU A 224 -30.35 14.52 13.67
CA LEU A 224 -31.38 13.48 13.81
C LEU A 224 -32.80 13.99 13.48
N ASN A 225 -33.15 15.21 13.90
CA ASN A 225 -34.44 15.81 13.60
C ASN A 225 -34.62 16.10 12.11
N THR A 226 -33.57 16.61 11.45
CA THR A 226 -33.55 16.81 9.99
C THR A 226 -33.78 15.49 9.26
N LEU A 227 -33.07 14.43 9.64
CA LEU A 227 -33.23 13.13 8.98
C LEU A 227 -34.60 12.49 9.24
N ARG A 228 -35.17 12.66 10.44
CA ARG A 228 -36.51 12.16 10.80
C ARG A 228 -37.66 12.92 10.14
N SER A 229 -37.43 14.15 9.70
CA SER A 229 -38.46 14.96 9.03
C SER A 229 -38.92 14.39 7.69
N GLY A 230 -38.17 13.43 7.13
CA GLY A 230 -38.47 12.82 5.83
C GLY A 230 -38.21 13.74 4.64
N ILE A 231 -37.50 14.87 4.84
CA ILE A 231 -37.11 15.80 3.78
C ILE A 231 -36.31 15.09 2.68
N ARG A 232 -35.54 14.05 3.02
CA ARG A 232 -34.72 13.27 2.08
C ARG A 232 -35.07 11.77 2.18
N PRO A 233 -35.44 11.11 1.07
CA PRO A 233 -35.62 9.66 1.06
C PRO A 233 -34.29 8.95 1.32
N VAL A 234 -34.35 7.77 1.95
CA VAL A 234 -33.17 6.90 2.08
C VAL A 234 -32.73 6.38 0.71
N GLY A 235 -31.44 6.13 0.57
CA GLY A 235 -30.85 5.57 -0.64
C GLY A 235 -31.12 4.07 -0.79
N SER A 236 -30.84 3.58 -2.00
CA SER A 236 -30.88 2.16 -2.35
C SER A 236 -29.63 1.40 -1.88
N VAL A 237 -28.49 2.09 -1.84
CA VAL A 237 -27.22 1.58 -1.33
C VAL A 237 -27.08 1.96 0.14
N HIS A 238 -27.26 3.24 0.46
CA HIS A 238 -27.08 3.76 1.82
C HIS A 238 -28.42 4.12 2.45
N SER A 239 -28.74 3.50 3.58
CA SER A 239 -30.04 3.71 4.25
C SER A 239 -29.97 3.84 5.77
N ASP A 240 -28.79 3.64 6.39
CA ASP A 240 -28.62 3.82 7.83
C ASP A 240 -28.63 5.30 8.20
N THR A 241 -29.72 5.75 8.81
CA THR A 241 -29.92 7.13 9.23
C THR A 241 -28.97 7.59 10.33
N LEU A 242 -28.58 6.72 11.26
CA LEU A 242 -27.72 7.12 12.38
C LEU A 242 -26.27 7.26 11.92
N PHE A 243 -25.78 6.32 11.12
CA PHE A 243 -24.47 6.41 10.50
C PHE A 243 -24.39 7.59 9.52
N GLY A 244 -25.44 7.80 8.73
CA GLY A 244 -25.54 8.95 7.81
C GLY A 244 -25.52 10.29 8.54
N GLY A 245 -26.22 10.40 9.67
CA GLY A 245 -26.20 11.62 10.47
C GLY A 245 -24.86 11.86 11.19
N MET A 246 -24.21 10.80 11.69
CA MET A 246 -22.85 10.93 12.24
C MET A 246 -21.84 11.36 11.17
N THR A 247 -22.03 10.91 9.92
CA THR A 247 -21.22 11.33 8.77
C THR A 247 -21.48 12.80 8.41
N GLU A 248 -22.74 13.24 8.46
CA GLU A 248 -23.14 14.65 8.27
C GLU A 248 -22.53 15.56 9.35
N ASP A 249 -22.54 15.16 10.62
CA ASP A 249 -21.93 15.93 11.70
C ASP A 249 -20.40 16.03 11.57
N LEU A 250 -19.74 14.95 11.13
CA LEU A 250 -18.31 15.00 10.83
C LEU A 250 -18.03 16.00 9.70
N ASP A 251 -18.85 16.01 8.67
CA ASP A 251 -18.72 16.98 7.57
C ASP A 251 -18.92 18.43 8.03
N VAL A 252 -19.81 18.69 9.00
CA VAL A 252 -19.93 20.02 9.63
C VAL A 252 -18.64 20.43 10.32
N ALA A 253 -18.01 19.52 11.06
CA ALA A 253 -16.71 19.78 11.71
C ALA A 253 -15.60 20.06 10.68
N VAL A 254 -15.59 19.33 9.56
CA VAL A 254 -14.71 19.61 8.40
C VAL A 254 -14.97 21.02 7.84
N GLY A 255 -16.24 21.41 7.67
CA GLY A 255 -16.61 22.75 7.22
C GLY A 255 -16.07 23.86 8.11
N LEU A 256 -16.24 23.72 9.44
CA LEU A 256 -15.71 24.67 10.42
C LEU A 256 -14.19 24.86 10.29
N LEU A 257 -13.45 23.78 10.06
CA LEU A 257 -12.02 23.82 9.83
C LEU A 257 -11.66 24.56 8.53
N LEU A 258 -12.31 24.20 7.41
CA LEU A 258 -12.05 24.82 6.10
C LEU A 258 -12.38 26.32 6.08
N ASP A 259 -13.52 26.70 6.68
CA ASP A 259 -13.94 28.09 6.80
C ASP A 259 -12.94 28.90 7.65
N SER A 260 -12.42 28.30 8.73
CA SER A 260 -11.43 28.95 9.60
C SER A 260 -10.09 29.17 8.89
N LEU A 261 -9.60 28.17 8.15
CA LEU A 261 -8.40 28.32 7.33
C LEU A 261 -8.56 29.45 6.30
N THR A 262 -9.73 29.54 5.68
CA THR A 262 -10.07 30.60 4.73
C THR A 262 -10.11 31.97 5.41
N ALA A 263 -10.82 32.08 6.53
CA ALA A 263 -10.94 33.33 7.29
C ALA A 263 -9.60 33.86 7.80
N TRP A 264 -8.63 32.98 8.04
CA TRP A 264 -7.28 33.33 8.47
C TRP A 264 -6.29 33.52 7.31
N GLY A 265 -6.72 33.37 6.07
CA GLY A 265 -5.89 33.56 4.87
C GLY A 265 -4.81 32.48 4.70
N LEU A 266 -5.08 31.25 5.16
CA LEU A 266 -4.11 30.15 5.15
C LEU A 266 -4.19 29.24 3.92
N ASP A 267 -5.21 29.38 3.07
CA ASP A 267 -5.46 28.49 1.92
C ASP A 267 -4.27 28.34 0.97
N SER A 268 -3.59 29.44 0.66
CA SER A 268 -2.52 29.45 -0.35
C SER A 268 -1.21 28.82 0.13
N ASN A 269 -1.11 28.47 1.42
CA ASN A 269 0.07 27.85 2.02
C ASN A 269 -0.27 26.59 2.86
N THR A 270 -1.47 26.03 2.76
CA THR A 270 -1.87 24.87 3.58
C THR A 270 -2.33 23.72 2.70
N TYR A 271 -1.68 22.57 2.86
CA TYR A 271 -2.22 21.30 2.35
C TYR A 271 -3.27 20.78 3.32
N VAL A 272 -4.44 20.42 2.80
CA VAL A 272 -5.51 19.74 3.53
C VAL A 272 -5.69 18.35 2.92
N VAL A 273 -5.45 17.32 3.72
CA VAL A 273 -5.55 15.90 3.33
C VAL A 273 -6.71 15.28 4.10
N TYR A 274 -7.62 14.62 3.39
CA TYR A 274 -8.69 13.82 3.98
C TYR A 274 -8.47 12.35 3.64
N MET A 275 -8.46 11.45 4.63
CA MET A 275 -8.39 10.00 4.40
C MET A 275 -9.19 9.23 5.45
N SER A 276 -9.52 7.95 5.21
CA SER A 276 -9.97 7.02 6.25
C SER A 276 -8.99 5.86 6.49
N ASP A 277 -8.97 5.31 7.71
CA ASP A 277 -8.02 4.27 8.12
C ASP A 277 -8.37 2.85 7.64
N ASN A 278 -9.62 2.61 7.24
CA ASN A 278 -10.08 1.40 6.55
C ASN A 278 -11.49 1.63 5.99
N GLY A 279 -11.97 0.70 5.16
CA GLY A 279 -13.34 0.75 4.65
C GLY A 279 -14.40 0.55 5.74
N SER A 280 -15.68 0.78 5.41
CA SER A 280 -16.75 0.70 6.41
C SER A 280 -17.11 -0.74 6.79
N GLY A 281 -17.54 -0.94 8.04
CA GLY A 281 -17.99 -2.24 8.52
C GLY A 281 -19.26 -2.73 7.83
N GLY A 282 -19.25 -4.01 7.43
CA GLY A 282 -20.44 -4.68 6.89
C GLY A 282 -21.60 -4.68 7.89
N GLY A 283 -22.79 -4.32 7.44
CA GLY A 283 -23.98 -4.18 8.29
C GLY A 283 -24.16 -2.79 8.94
N ILE A 284 -23.15 -1.91 8.83
CA ILE A 284 -23.23 -0.50 9.23
C ILE A 284 -23.43 0.38 7.99
N SER A 285 -22.54 0.23 7.01
CA SER A 285 -22.64 0.91 5.71
C SER A 285 -22.22 -0.03 4.59
N ARG A 286 -22.71 0.24 3.37
CA ARG A 286 -22.47 -0.61 2.19
C ARG A 286 -21.39 0.01 1.31
N ASN A 287 -20.32 -0.73 1.05
CA ASN A 287 -19.21 -0.30 0.19
C ASN A 287 -19.46 -0.49 -1.32
N THR A 288 -20.68 -0.90 -1.72
CA THR A 288 -21.04 -1.22 -3.11
C THR A 288 -20.66 -0.09 -4.08
N PRO A 289 -19.98 -0.38 -5.20
CA PRO A 289 -19.80 -1.70 -5.82
C PRO A 289 -18.71 -2.56 -5.19
N LEU A 290 -17.88 -2.00 -4.33
CA LEU A 290 -16.75 -2.71 -3.74
C LEU A 290 -17.23 -3.86 -2.84
N ARG A 291 -16.53 -4.98 -2.93
CA ARG A 291 -16.85 -6.20 -2.21
C ARG A 291 -16.40 -6.10 -0.74
N ARG A 292 -17.27 -6.56 0.17
CA ARG A 292 -17.07 -6.59 1.64
C ARG A 292 -16.83 -5.18 2.24
N GLY A 293 -15.95 -5.08 3.24
CA GLY A 293 -15.82 -3.96 4.16
C GLY A 293 -14.69 -4.18 5.15
N LYS A 294 -14.65 -3.39 6.23
CA LYS A 294 -13.73 -3.55 7.38
C LYS A 294 -13.49 -5.03 7.70
N PHE A 295 -12.24 -5.36 8.03
CA PHE A 295 -11.67 -6.70 8.26
C PHE A 295 -11.18 -7.45 7.02
N PHE A 296 -11.78 -7.24 5.84
CA PHE A 296 -11.47 -8.01 4.64
C PHE A 296 -10.44 -7.31 3.76
N LEU A 297 -9.54 -8.07 3.11
CA LEU A 297 -8.63 -7.51 2.10
C LEU A 297 -9.30 -7.26 0.74
N ALA A 298 -10.58 -7.61 0.60
CA ALA A 298 -11.41 -7.21 -0.53
C ALA A 298 -11.49 -5.68 -0.68
N GLU A 299 -11.79 -5.19 -1.89
CA GLU A 299 -11.71 -3.74 -2.21
C GLU A 299 -12.52 -2.86 -1.24
N GLY A 300 -13.66 -3.32 -0.74
CA GLY A 300 -14.49 -2.55 0.19
C GLY A 300 -13.89 -2.39 1.58
N GLY A 301 -12.89 -3.21 1.96
CA GLY A 301 -12.22 -3.13 3.25
C GLY A 301 -10.95 -2.28 3.26
N ILE A 302 -10.28 -2.16 2.12
CA ILE A 302 -9.00 -1.45 2.00
C ILE A 302 -9.06 -0.21 1.10
N ARG A 303 -9.98 -0.08 0.14
CA ARG A 303 -10.12 1.16 -0.64
C ARG A 303 -10.88 2.20 0.18
N VAL A 304 -10.34 3.41 0.29
CA VAL A 304 -10.82 4.47 1.19
C VAL A 304 -10.88 5.81 0.47
N PRO A 305 -11.66 6.80 0.97
CA PRO A 305 -11.59 8.15 0.43
C PRO A 305 -10.19 8.73 0.65
N LEU A 306 -9.65 9.41 -0.37
CA LEU A 306 -8.48 10.28 -0.24
C LEU A 306 -8.68 11.53 -1.11
N ILE A 307 -8.61 12.70 -0.47
CA ILE A 307 -8.72 14.00 -1.13
C ILE A 307 -7.58 14.88 -0.64
N ILE A 308 -6.88 15.54 -1.56
CA ILE A 308 -5.79 16.46 -1.24
C ILE A 308 -6.06 17.82 -1.90
N LYS A 309 -6.25 18.85 -1.08
CA LYS A 309 -6.25 20.27 -1.48
C LYS A 309 -4.93 20.90 -1.05
N GLY A 310 -4.40 21.83 -1.83
CA GLY A 310 -3.25 22.61 -1.39
C GLY A 310 -2.63 23.49 -2.47
N PRO A 311 -1.53 24.17 -2.14
CA PRO A 311 -0.83 25.08 -3.06
C PRO A 311 -0.47 24.38 -4.36
N ASN A 312 -0.82 24.96 -5.51
CA ASN A 312 -0.49 24.44 -6.85
C ASN A 312 -1.01 23.02 -7.14
N ILE A 313 -2.07 22.56 -6.47
CA ILE A 313 -2.80 21.35 -6.84
C ILE A 313 -3.96 21.73 -7.76
N PRO A 314 -4.15 21.07 -8.92
CA PRO A 314 -5.27 21.35 -9.80
C PRO A 314 -6.62 21.10 -9.09
N MET A 315 -7.48 22.10 -9.11
CA MET A 315 -8.84 22.01 -8.56
C MET A 315 -9.70 21.04 -9.38
N ASN A 316 -10.62 20.35 -8.70
CA ASN A 316 -11.59 19.42 -9.28
C ASN A 316 -10.93 18.39 -10.22
N SER A 317 -9.79 17.86 -9.78
CA SER A 317 -9.01 16.88 -10.54
C SER A 317 -9.08 15.50 -9.90
N TYR A 318 -8.81 14.47 -10.70
CA TYR A 318 -8.83 13.07 -10.27
C TYR A 318 -7.51 12.40 -10.60
N ALA A 319 -6.96 11.65 -9.64
CA ALA A 319 -5.84 10.74 -9.85
C ALA A 319 -6.35 9.30 -9.80
N THR A 320 -6.07 8.54 -10.86
CA THR A 320 -6.43 7.11 -10.95
C THR A 320 -5.26 6.19 -10.59
N THR A 321 -4.06 6.72 -10.40
CA THR A 321 -2.89 5.96 -9.96
C THR A 321 -3.13 5.34 -8.58
N PRO A 322 -2.87 4.04 -8.38
CA PRO A 322 -2.96 3.42 -7.06
C PRO A 322 -1.99 4.04 -6.05
N VAL A 323 -2.51 4.46 -4.91
CA VAL A 323 -1.76 5.02 -3.78
C VAL A 323 -2.21 4.38 -2.49
N ILE A 324 -1.36 4.40 -1.46
CA ILE A 324 -1.63 3.72 -0.19
C ILE A 324 -1.19 4.59 0.99
N GLY A 325 -1.83 4.44 2.15
CA GLY A 325 -1.64 5.36 3.28
C GLY A 325 -0.19 5.58 3.71
N TYR A 326 0.66 4.55 3.63
CA TYR A 326 2.08 4.72 3.97
C TYR A 326 2.87 5.60 2.98
N ASP A 327 2.32 5.92 1.80
CA ASP A 327 2.84 6.95 0.88
C ASP A 327 2.74 8.37 1.49
N LEU A 328 1.86 8.58 2.48
CA LEU A 328 1.71 9.87 3.15
C LEU A 328 2.93 10.23 4.01
N TYR A 329 3.66 9.26 4.56
CA TYR A 329 4.89 9.50 5.33
C TYR A 329 5.91 10.32 4.53
N PRO A 330 6.43 9.82 3.39
CA PRO A 330 7.42 10.57 2.62
C PRO A 330 6.79 11.80 1.96
N THR A 331 5.48 11.82 1.70
CA THR A 331 4.79 13.02 1.18
C THR A 331 4.82 14.17 2.20
N PHE A 332 4.52 13.88 3.47
CA PHE A 332 4.58 14.86 4.55
C PHE A 332 6.00 15.36 4.79
N VAL A 333 6.99 14.46 4.80
CA VAL A 333 8.41 14.83 4.87
C VAL A 333 8.81 15.73 3.70
N ASP A 334 8.43 15.36 2.48
CA ASP A 334 8.72 16.13 1.26
C ASP A 334 8.14 17.55 1.29
N TRP A 335 6.90 17.71 1.78
CA TRP A 335 6.27 19.02 1.86
C TRP A 335 6.87 19.89 2.98
N MET A 336 7.22 19.32 4.13
CA MET A 336 7.74 20.08 5.27
C MET A 336 9.24 20.39 5.18
N LEU A 337 10.04 19.46 4.63
CA LEU A 337 11.51 19.54 4.61
C LEU A 337 12.09 19.68 3.21
N GLY A 338 11.31 19.39 2.16
CA GLY A 338 11.74 19.44 0.76
C GLY A 338 12.22 18.09 0.21
N SER A 339 12.07 17.90 -1.11
CA SER A 339 12.25 16.60 -1.80
C SER A 339 13.66 16.02 -1.86
N THR A 340 14.67 16.74 -1.35
CA THR A 340 16.03 16.19 -1.20
C THR A 340 16.27 15.61 0.19
N THR A 341 15.26 15.66 1.06
CA THR A 341 15.36 15.12 2.42
C THR A 341 15.29 13.60 2.36
N ALA A 342 16.33 12.93 2.86
CA ALA A 342 16.31 11.48 2.99
C ALA A 342 15.35 11.07 4.11
N VAL A 343 14.45 10.14 3.80
CA VAL A 343 13.70 9.37 4.80
C VAL A 343 14.50 8.14 5.22
N PRO A 344 14.23 7.55 6.41
CA PRO A 344 14.87 6.30 6.81
C PRO A 344 14.72 5.22 5.73
N ALA A 345 15.77 4.43 5.47
CA ALA A 345 15.77 3.41 4.41
C ALA A 345 14.72 2.30 4.59
N VAL A 346 14.15 2.18 5.79
CA VAL A 346 13.06 1.25 6.09
C VAL A 346 11.69 1.75 5.62
N VAL A 347 11.55 3.03 5.26
CA VAL A 347 10.31 3.59 4.69
C VAL A 347 10.08 3.02 3.31
N GLU A 348 8.89 2.47 3.09
CA GLU A 348 8.47 1.78 1.87
C GLU A 348 7.52 2.61 1.00
N GLY A 349 6.88 3.62 1.61
CA GLY A 349 6.04 4.55 0.88
C GLY A 349 6.81 5.41 -0.11
N ALA A 350 6.08 5.95 -1.08
CA ALA A 350 6.61 6.85 -2.08
C ALA A 350 5.84 8.18 -2.08
N SER A 351 6.58 9.30 -2.15
CA SER A 351 5.99 10.64 -2.08
C SER A 351 5.01 10.89 -3.23
N LEU A 352 3.79 11.34 -2.88
CA LEU A 352 2.73 11.69 -3.80
C LEU A 352 2.91 13.09 -4.40
N LYS A 353 3.95 13.82 -4.02
CA LYS A 353 4.20 15.20 -4.46
C LYS A 353 4.17 15.35 -5.99
N ASN A 354 4.86 14.46 -6.72
CA ASN A 354 4.88 14.52 -8.17
C ASN A 354 3.51 14.18 -8.77
N LEU A 355 2.78 13.25 -8.17
CA LEU A 355 1.43 12.88 -8.60
C LEU A 355 0.48 14.10 -8.50
N VAL A 356 0.55 14.87 -7.41
CA VAL A 356 -0.34 16.03 -7.22
C VAL A 356 0.10 17.31 -7.97
N HIS A 357 1.38 17.45 -8.37
CA HIS A 357 1.89 18.68 -8.99
C HIS A 357 2.33 18.57 -10.46
N THR A 358 2.69 17.39 -10.95
CA THR A 358 3.35 17.25 -12.27
C THR A 358 2.57 16.41 -13.28
N SER A 359 1.29 16.13 -13.03
CA SER A 359 0.46 15.22 -13.85
C SER A 359 1.13 13.85 -14.08
N ALA A 360 1.99 13.42 -13.15
CA ALA A 360 2.60 12.10 -13.22
C ALA A 360 1.51 11.03 -13.18
N SER A 361 1.68 9.93 -13.90
CA SER A 361 0.71 8.83 -13.96
C SER A 361 1.11 7.63 -13.10
N THR A 362 2.30 7.65 -12.52
CA THR A 362 2.86 6.56 -11.72
C THR A 362 3.52 7.07 -10.45
N VAL A 363 3.60 6.19 -9.46
CA VAL A 363 4.36 6.39 -8.22
C VAL A 363 5.49 5.37 -8.23
N SER A 364 6.73 5.83 -8.15
CA SER A 364 7.91 4.95 -8.18
C SER A 364 8.00 4.17 -6.87
N ARG A 365 7.85 2.84 -6.94
CA ARG A 365 7.95 1.92 -5.81
C ARG A 365 8.68 0.65 -6.23
N THR A 366 9.30 -0.03 -5.26
CA THR A 366 10.06 -1.27 -5.51
C THR A 366 9.16 -2.48 -5.70
N ASN A 367 8.09 -2.56 -4.92
CA ASN A 367 7.11 -3.65 -4.95
C ASN A 367 5.70 -3.07 -5.19
N GLY A 368 4.75 -3.93 -5.56
CA GLY A 368 3.33 -3.65 -5.52
C GLY A 368 2.82 -3.27 -4.13
N LEU A 369 1.55 -2.88 -4.05
CA LEU A 369 0.87 -2.59 -2.78
C LEU A 369 0.63 -3.90 -2.03
N VAL A 370 1.42 -4.19 -1.00
CA VAL A 370 1.27 -5.38 -0.17
C VAL A 370 0.35 -5.12 1.02
N PHE A 371 -0.54 -6.08 1.28
CA PHE A 371 -1.46 -6.13 2.41
C PHE A 371 -1.32 -7.47 3.13
N HIS A 372 -1.19 -7.44 4.45
CA HIS A 372 -1.02 -8.65 5.26
C HIS A 372 -1.93 -8.59 6.48
N SER A 373 -2.91 -9.50 6.53
CA SER A 373 -3.93 -9.60 7.58
C SER A 373 -4.11 -11.08 7.98
N PRO A 374 -3.11 -11.67 8.66
CA PRO A 374 -3.07 -13.09 9.00
C PRO A 374 -3.97 -13.45 10.20
N HIS A 375 -5.12 -12.78 10.34
CA HIS A 375 -5.97 -12.84 11.53
C HIS A 375 -7.39 -13.22 11.19
N TYR A 376 -8.01 -13.97 12.09
CA TYR A 376 -9.45 -14.10 12.17
C TYR A 376 -10.08 -12.81 12.69
N GLU A 377 -11.39 -12.68 12.44
CA GLU A 377 -12.16 -11.57 12.96
C GLU A 377 -13.55 -11.96 13.46
N ILE A 378 -14.23 -11.01 14.11
CA ILE A 378 -15.60 -11.20 14.58
C ILE A 378 -16.57 -11.54 13.43
N ALA A 379 -16.24 -11.12 12.21
CA ALA A 379 -16.96 -11.52 11.00
C ALA A 379 -16.60 -12.97 10.64
N PRO A 380 -17.53 -13.95 10.70
CA PRO A 380 -17.18 -15.37 10.57
C PRO A 380 -16.56 -15.77 9.23
N ALA A 381 -16.80 -14.99 8.17
CA ALA A 381 -16.27 -15.25 6.84
C ALA A 381 -14.88 -14.63 6.60
N LYS A 382 -14.29 -13.97 7.60
CA LYS A 382 -12.92 -13.43 7.50
C LYS A 382 -11.94 -14.47 8.03
N HIS A 383 -11.15 -15.03 7.12
CA HIS A 383 -10.03 -15.91 7.41
C HIS A 383 -8.71 -15.13 7.33
N PRO A 384 -7.59 -15.66 7.87
CA PRO A 384 -6.26 -15.11 7.61
C PRO A 384 -5.97 -14.97 6.10
N GLU A 385 -5.53 -13.79 5.64
CA GLU A 385 -5.28 -13.52 4.21
C GLU A 385 -4.02 -12.65 4.02
N SER A 386 -3.44 -12.69 2.82
CA SER A 386 -2.52 -11.68 2.31
C SER A 386 -2.86 -11.33 0.86
N ALA A 387 -2.47 -10.14 0.43
CA ALA A 387 -2.74 -9.68 -0.92
C ALA A 387 -1.61 -8.79 -1.43
N ILE A 388 -1.40 -8.78 -2.74
CA ILE A 388 -0.57 -7.81 -3.43
C ILE A 388 -1.36 -7.21 -4.59
N ARG A 389 -1.24 -5.91 -4.79
CA ARG A 389 -1.73 -5.23 -5.99
C ARG A 389 -0.56 -4.63 -6.75
N ASN A 390 -0.38 -5.05 -7.99
CA ASN A 390 0.56 -4.46 -8.93
C ASN A 390 -0.22 -3.96 -10.15
N ASP A 391 -0.25 -2.64 -10.34
CA ASP A 391 -1.05 -1.94 -11.34
C ASP A 391 -2.51 -2.42 -11.43
N SER A 392 -2.87 -3.08 -12.52
CA SER A 392 -4.23 -3.54 -12.82
C SER A 392 -4.60 -4.81 -12.06
N PHE A 393 -3.64 -5.61 -11.60
CA PHE A 393 -3.91 -6.93 -11.03
C PHE A 393 -3.77 -6.94 -9.52
N LYS A 394 -4.70 -7.64 -8.88
CA LYS A 394 -4.68 -7.93 -7.45
C LYS A 394 -4.71 -9.43 -7.23
N PHE A 395 -3.70 -9.94 -6.53
CA PHE A 395 -3.60 -11.32 -6.09
C PHE A 395 -3.94 -11.41 -4.62
N VAL A 396 -4.68 -12.45 -4.22
CA VAL A 396 -5.07 -12.72 -2.83
C VAL A 396 -4.83 -14.19 -2.50
N VAL A 397 -4.22 -14.45 -1.35
CA VAL A 397 -4.17 -15.78 -0.72
C VAL A 397 -5.08 -15.80 0.50
N ASP A 398 -5.98 -16.77 0.57
CA ASP A 398 -6.72 -17.15 1.78
C ASP A 398 -6.04 -18.39 2.38
N TYR A 399 -5.45 -18.23 3.56
CA TYR A 399 -4.64 -19.28 4.15
C TYR A 399 -5.46 -20.44 4.73
N GLU A 400 -6.74 -20.22 5.07
CA GLU A 400 -7.59 -21.27 5.64
C GLU A 400 -8.22 -22.13 4.56
N SER A 401 -8.60 -21.56 3.41
CA SER A 401 -9.02 -22.37 2.27
C SER A 401 -7.86 -22.91 1.44
N GLY A 402 -6.68 -22.27 1.55
CA GLY A 402 -5.52 -22.53 0.67
C GLY A 402 -5.68 -21.93 -0.73
N GLU A 403 -6.80 -21.25 -1.01
CA GLU A 403 -7.11 -20.77 -2.35
C GLU A 403 -6.39 -19.47 -2.70
N PHE A 404 -6.05 -19.34 -3.97
CA PHE A 404 -5.52 -18.12 -4.57
C PHE A 404 -6.53 -17.52 -5.54
N TYR A 405 -6.65 -16.20 -5.51
CA TYR A 405 -7.53 -15.44 -6.40
C TYR A 405 -6.76 -14.37 -7.14
N LEU A 406 -7.10 -14.16 -8.41
CA LEU A 406 -6.56 -13.08 -9.23
C LEU A 406 -7.71 -12.23 -9.81
N TYR A 407 -7.64 -10.92 -9.63
CA TYR A 407 -8.66 -10.00 -10.12
C TYR A 407 -8.03 -8.86 -10.94
N ASN A 408 -8.71 -8.40 -11.98
CA ASN A 408 -8.32 -7.20 -12.74
C ASN A 408 -9.12 -5.98 -12.24
N MET A 409 -8.46 -5.10 -11.49
CA MET A 409 -9.04 -3.93 -10.83
C MET A 409 -9.48 -2.81 -11.78
N ASP A 410 -9.02 -2.81 -13.03
CA ASP A 410 -9.44 -1.81 -14.01
C ASP A 410 -10.83 -2.14 -14.56
N THR A 411 -11.11 -3.43 -14.75
CA THR A 411 -12.37 -3.93 -15.34
C THR A 411 -13.34 -4.54 -14.34
N ASP A 412 -12.85 -5.01 -13.19
CA ASP A 412 -13.61 -5.73 -12.16
C ASP A 412 -13.29 -5.21 -10.76
N ILE A 413 -13.80 -4.02 -10.46
CA ILE A 413 -13.69 -3.39 -9.13
C ILE A 413 -14.49 -4.14 -8.05
N GLU A 414 -15.40 -5.02 -8.46
CA GLU A 414 -16.26 -5.82 -7.58
C GLU A 414 -15.56 -7.11 -7.12
N GLU A 415 -14.39 -7.45 -7.72
CA GLU A 415 -13.71 -8.73 -7.50
C GLU A 415 -14.68 -9.92 -7.71
N ALA A 416 -15.52 -9.81 -8.74
CA ALA A 416 -16.58 -10.77 -9.03
C ALA A 416 -16.09 -11.97 -9.84
N VAL A 417 -15.02 -11.81 -10.62
CA VAL A 417 -14.49 -12.83 -11.53
C VAL A 417 -13.06 -13.16 -11.17
N ASP A 418 -12.84 -14.35 -10.64
CA ASP A 418 -11.49 -14.89 -10.48
C ASP A 418 -10.89 -15.24 -11.86
N LEU A 419 -9.72 -14.66 -12.12
CA LEU A 419 -8.96 -14.78 -13.36
C LEU A 419 -7.74 -15.69 -13.22
N LYS A 420 -7.49 -16.33 -12.07
CA LYS A 420 -6.29 -17.16 -11.85
C LYS A 420 -6.14 -18.21 -12.95
N ALA A 421 -7.21 -18.95 -13.26
CA ALA A 421 -7.20 -19.98 -14.30
C ALA A 421 -7.02 -19.42 -15.73
N VAL A 422 -7.35 -18.14 -15.95
CA VAL A 422 -7.25 -17.46 -17.25
C VAL A 422 -5.87 -16.81 -17.44
N HIS A 423 -5.26 -16.34 -16.35
CA HIS A 423 -3.96 -15.66 -16.35
C HIS A 423 -2.99 -16.27 -15.31
N PRO A 424 -2.66 -17.58 -15.41
CA PRO A 424 -1.84 -18.27 -14.41
C PRO A 424 -0.47 -17.61 -14.25
N THR A 425 0.22 -17.25 -15.35
CA THR A 425 1.54 -16.60 -15.29
C THR A 425 1.54 -15.27 -14.53
N ILE A 426 0.42 -14.52 -14.55
CA ILE A 426 0.30 -13.28 -13.77
C ILE A 426 0.06 -13.62 -12.29
N ALA A 427 -0.77 -14.62 -12.01
CA ALA A 427 -1.01 -15.09 -10.65
C ALA A 427 0.30 -15.60 -10.01
N ASP A 428 1.08 -16.40 -10.73
CA ASP A 428 2.34 -16.96 -10.24
C ASP A 428 3.38 -15.86 -9.97
N ALA A 429 3.51 -14.89 -10.89
CA ALA A 429 4.42 -13.76 -10.70
C ALA A 429 4.05 -12.90 -9.48
N LEU A 430 2.76 -12.66 -9.24
CA LEU A 430 2.31 -11.91 -8.07
C LEU A 430 2.37 -12.74 -6.77
N CYS A 431 2.18 -14.05 -6.85
CA CYS A 431 2.41 -14.97 -5.73
C CYS A 431 3.86 -14.87 -5.27
N LEU A 432 4.80 -15.00 -6.22
CA LEU A 432 6.24 -14.86 -6.00
C LEU A 432 6.60 -13.51 -5.39
N GLU A 433 6.12 -12.41 -5.98
CA GLU A 433 6.38 -11.06 -5.48
C GLU A 433 5.86 -10.88 -4.04
N LEU A 434 4.66 -11.38 -3.73
CA LEU A 434 4.10 -11.33 -2.38
C LEU A 434 4.91 -12.19 -1.40
N ARG A 435 5.23 -13.43 -1.76
CA ARG A 435 5.99 -14.37 -0.93
C ARG A 435 7.36 -13.81 -0.58
N ASP A 436 8.12 -13.39 -1.59
CA ASP A 436 9.48 -12.88 -1.43
C ASP A 436 9.49 -11.62 -0.57
N TYR A 437 8.48 -10.76 -0.75
CA TYR A 437 8.29 -9.62 0.11
C TYR A 437 8.05 -10.03 1.56
N LEU A 438 7.08 -10.93 1.83
CA LEU A 438 6.76 -11.39 3.19
C LEU A 438 7.97 -12.06 3.86
N LYS A 439 8.75 -12.85 3.12
CA LYS A 439 10.04 -13.43 3.57
C LYS A 439 11.05 -12.34 3.90
N SER A 440 11.22 -11.35 3.03
CA SER A 440 12.22 -10.27 3.20
C SER A 440 11.98 -9.41 4.45
N VAL A 441 10.73 -9.31 4.90
CA VAL A 441 10.34 -8.52 6.09
C VAL A 441 10.09 -9.38 7.32
N ASN A 442 10.32 -10.70 7.23
CA ASN A 442 10.04 -11.67 8.28
C ASN A 442 8.60 -11.49 8.83
N ALA A 443 7.64 -11.48 7.91
CA ALA A 443 6.22 -11.34 8.25
C ALA A 443 5.76 -12.49 9.14
N SER A 444 4.91 -12.19 10.12
CA SER A 444 4.34 -13.22 10.99
C SER A 444 3.23 -13.98 10.26
N MET A 445 3.42 -15.27 10.03
CA MET A 445 2.47 -16.11 9.30
C MET A 445 1.51 -16.87 10.24
N PRO A 446 0.28 -17.17 9.80
CA PRO A 446 -0.55 -18.14 10.51
C PRO A 446 0.02 -19.56 10.35
N ASN A 447 -0.43 -20.49 11.18
CA ASN A 447 -0.03 -21.90 11.13
C ASN A 447 -1.25 -22.80 11.38
N ILE A 448 -1.23 -24.08 10.98
CA ILE A 448 -2.31 -25.03 11.26
C ILE A 448 -2.47 -25.22 12.77
N ASN A 449 -3.71 -25.29 13.25
CA ASN A 449 -4.00 -25.57 14.64
C ASN A 449 -4.08 -27.08 14.93
N PRO A 450 -3.11 -27.66 15.67
CA PRO A 450 -3.13 -29.09 16.05
C PRO A 450 -4.44 -29.54 16.69
N ASN A 451 -5.03 -28.64 17.48
CA ASN A 451 -6.17 -28.96 18.33
C ASN A 451 -7.49 -28.93 17.55
N TYR A 452 -7.51 -28.33 16.37
CA TYR A 452 -8.71 -28.19 15.56
C TYR A 452 -9.04 -29.46 14.76
N LEU A 453 -8.01 -30.07 14.15
CA LEU A 453 -8.15 -31.27 13.32
C LEU A 453 -8.22 -32.57 14.12
N GLY A 454 -7.87 -32.52 15.41
CA GLY A 454 -7.80 -33.70 16.28
C GLY A 454 -6.65 -34.63 15.90
N ASN A 455 -5.40 -34.26 16.19
CA ASN A 455 -4.19 -35.10 16.09
C ASN A 455 -4.17 -36.09 14.88
N GLY A 456 -4.31 -35.57 13.66
CA GLY A 456 -4.24 -36.38 12.43
C GLY A 456 -2.81 -36.71 11.98
N GLY A 457 -1.86 -35.78 12.16
CA GLY A 457 -0.47 -35.89 11.72
C GLY A 457 0.58 -35.58 12.80
N PRO A 458 1.88 -35.73 12.50
CA PRO A 458 3.00 -35.28 13.32
C PRO A 458 2.91 -33.81 13.72
N VAL A 459 3.62 -33.42 14.78
CA VAL A 459 3.71 -32.00 15.17
C VAL A 459 4.47 -31.24 14.09
N GLY A 460 3.79 -30.30 13.42
CA GLY A 460 4.37 -29.44 12.38
C GLY A 460 4.27 -29.99 10.95
N ASP A 461 3.55 -31.09 10.74
CA ASP A 461 3.19 -31.69 9.44
C ASP A 461 1.79 -32.30 9.65
N TYR A 462 0.78 -31.43 9.73
CA TYR A 462 -0.52 -31.84 10.31
C TYR A 462 -1.41 -32.61 9.35
N ASP A 463 -1.24 -32.41 8.04
CA ASP A 463 -1.88 -33.22 7.00
C ASP A 463 -1.07 -34.50 6.66
N ASN A 464 0.13 -34.64 7.23
CA ASN A 464 0.99 -35.82 7.15
C ASN A 464 1.40 -36.12 5.70
N ASP A 465 1.77 -35.07 4.98
CA ASP A 465 2.26 -35.16 3.61
C ASP A 465 3.80 -35.21 3.54
N GLY A 466 4.47 -34.89 4.65
CA GLY A 466 5.93 -34.90 4.78
C GLY A 466 6.59 -33.52 4.69
N LEU A 467 5.81 -32.44 4.53
CA LEU A 467 6.25 -31.06 4.54
C LEU A 467 5.99 -30.42 5.90
N GLU A 468 6.82 -29.44 6.26
CA GLU A 468 6.57 -28.66 7.48
C GLU A 468 5.52 -27.58 7.19
N ASP A 469 4.39 -27.54 7.92
CA ASP A 469 3.31 -26.56 7.68
C ASP A 469 3.85 -25.12 7.70
N ALA A 470 4.80 -24.84 8.60
CA ALA A 470 5.42 -23.52 8.70
C ALA A 470 6.27 -23.15 7.47
N TRP A 471 6.85 -24.14 6.78
CA TRP A 471 7.53 -23.95 5.52
C TRP A 471 6.53 -23.70 4.39
N GLU A 472 5.47 -24.50 4.29
CA GLU A 472 4.46 -24.35 3.23
C GLU A 472 3.78 -22.97 3.26
N PHE A 473 3.39 -22.50 4.45
CA PHE A 473 2.78 -21.18 4.61
C PHE A 473 3.78 -20.07 4.26
N ARG A 474 5.06 -20.23 4.61
CA ARG A 474 6.11 -19.25 4.29
C ARG A 474 6.44 -19.21 2.80
N GLU A 475 6.37 -20.34 2.11
CA GLU A 475 6.58 -20.43 0.67
C GLU A 475 5.32 -20.10 -0.14
N LEU A 476 4.20 -19.76 0.52
CA LEU A 476 2.88 -19.60 -0.09
C LEU A 476 2.41 -20.83 -0.88
N LEU A 477 2.86 -22.03 -0.49
CA LEU A 477 2.30 -23.29 -0.95
C LEU A 477 0.97 -23.61 -0.24
N THR A 478 0.72 -23.04 0.96
CA THR A 478 -0.48 -23.34 1.78
C THR A 478 -0.65 -24.86 2.03
N HIS A 479 -1.77 -25.29 2.62
CA HIS A 479 -2.02 -26.70 2.95
C HIS A 479 -2.74 -27.51 1.84
N ILE A 480 -2.91 -26.92 0.64
CA ILE A 480 -3.53 -27.62 -0.51
C ILE A 480 -2.50 -28.14 -1.51
N TYR A 481 -1.28 -27.60 -1.47
CA TYR A 481 -0.16 -28.17 -2.21
C TYR A 481 0.35 -29.35 -1.39
N THR A 482 0.87 -30.35 -2.09
CA THR A 482 1.35 -31.59 -1.52
C THR A 482 2.84 -31.72 -1.75
N ALA A 483 3.48 -32.60 -0.99
CA ALA A 483 4.83 -33.10 -1.20
C ALA A 483 5.17 -33.49 -2.65
N THR A 484 4.18 -33.85 -3.47
CA THR A 484 4.36 -34.31 -4.86
C THR A 484 4.11 -33.24 -5.93
N ASP A 485 3.65 -32.05 -5.54
CA ASP A 485 3.47 -30.96 -6.49
C ASP A 485 4.82 -30.36 -6.87
N ASP A 486 4.92 -29.88 -8.11
CA ASP A 486 6.10 -29.28 -8.75
C ASP A 486 5.62 -27.98 -9.43
N PRO A 487 5.55 -26.85 -8.69
CA PRO A 487 4.93 -25.62 -9.17
C PRO A 487 5.68 -24.94 -10.30
N ASP A 488 7.01 -25.10 -10.38
CA ASP A 488 7.85 -24.49 -11.43
C ASP A 488 8.13 -25.42 -12.62
N GLY A 489 7.80 -26.71 -12.50
CA GLY A 489 7.92 -27.70 -13.55
C GLY A 489 9.36 -28.12 -13.85
N ASP A 490 10.28 -27.99 -12.89
CA ASP A 490 11.68 -28.36 -13.05
C ASP A 490 11.95 -29.86 -12.83
N GLY A 491 10.95 -30.59 -12.35
CA GLY A 491 10.99 -32.02 -12.07
C GLY A 491 11.40 -32.37 -10.64
N LEU A 492 11.56 -31.39 -9.76
CA LEU A 492 11.66 -31.56 -8.31
C LEU A 492 10.28 -31.32 -7.69
N ASP A 493 9.83 -32.27 -6.88
CA ASP A 493 8.62 -32.07 -6.10
C ASP A 493 8.92 -31.25 -4.82
N ASN A 494 7.89 -30.64 -4.24
CA ASN A 494 8.01 -29.85 -3.01
C ASN A 494 8.77 -30.56 -1.89
N ALA A 495 8.62 -31.90 -1.77
CA ALA A 495 9.36 -32.68 -0.79
C ALA A 495 10.87 -32.71 -1.07
N THR A 496 11.25 -32.87 -2.33
CA THR A 496 12.65 -32.82 -2.76
C THR A 496 13.24 -31.43 -2.53
N GLU A 497 12.49 -30.38 -2.83
CA GLU A 497 12.94 -29.01 -2.64
C GLU A 497 13.06 -28.62 -1.18
N PHE A 498 12.09 -29.01 -0.35
CA PHE A 498 12.16 -28.85 1.09
C PHE A 498 13.42 -29.50 1.67
N LEU A 499 13.75 -30.73 1.24
CA LEU A 499 14.95 -31.44 1.66
C LEU A 499 16.25 -30.78 1.15
N ASN A 500 16.22 -30.22 -0.05
CA ASN A 500 17.37 -29.55 -0.65
C ASN A 500 17.55 -28.11 -0.13
N GLY A 501 16.52 -27.54 0.49
CA GLY A 501 16.47 -26.13 0.84
C GLY A 501 16.42 -25.22 -0.39
N THR A 502 15.81 -25.69 -1.49
CA THR A 502 15.57 -24.93 -2.72
C THR A 502 14.18 -24.30 -2.72
N ASP A 503 13.86 -23.51 -3.74
CA ASP A 503 12.71 -22.61 -3.75
C ASP A 503 11.65 -23.12 -4.73
N PRO A 504 10.43 -23.46 -4.24
CA PRO A 504 9.46 -24.24 -5.00
C PRO A 504 8.77 -23.57 -6.17
N TYR A 505 9.23 -22.38 -6.51
CA TYR A 505 8.76 -21.62 -7.65
C TYR A 505 9.93 -21.12 -8.52
N VAL A 506 11.15 -21.61 -8.30
CA VAL A 506 12.37 -21.19 -9.00
C VAL A 506 13.08 -22.39 -9.59
N PHE A 507 12.94 -22.52 -10.92
CA PHE A 507 13.51 -23.62 -11.70
C PHE A 507 14.98 -23.91 -11.35
N ASP A 508 15.23 -25.02 -10.67
CA ASP A 508 16.56 -25.46 -10.26
C ASP A 508 17.28 -26.10 -11.44
N VAL A 509 18.01 -25.27 -12.18
CA VAL A 509 18.83 -25.67 -13.34
C VAL A 509 19.93 -26.72 -13.04
N ASN A 510 20.09 -27.17 -11.79
CA ASN A 510 21.24 -27.94 -11.34
C ASN A 510 21.00 -29.42 -11.00
N ASN A 511 19.76 -29.95 -10.95
CA ASN A 511 19.54 -31.27 -10.34
C ASN A 511 18.88 -32.38 -11.17
N ALA A 512 18.90 -32.28 -12.51
CA ALA A 512 18.61 -33.42 -13.40
C ALA A 512 19.83 -33.90 -14.19
N VAL A 513 21.00 -34.11 -13.56
CA VAL A 513 22.06 -35.00 -14.08
C VAL A 513 22.83 -35.62 -12.91
N PRO A 514 22.99 -36.97 -12.80
CA PRO A 514 23.96 -37.54 -11.87
C PRO A 514 25.34 -36.92 -12.14
N SER A 515 25.89 -36.23 -11.14
CA SER A 515 27.15 -35.48 -11.16
C SER A 515 28.00 -35.63 -12.43
N LEU A 516 27.87 -34.66 -13.32
CA LEU A 516 28.97 -34.25 -14.20
C LEU A 516 29.29 -32.78 -13.92
N SER A 517 29.53 -32.45 -12.65
CA SER A 517 30.29 -31.24 -12.30
C SER A 517 31.76 -31.45 -12.68
N LYS A 518 32.02 -31.43 -13.98
CA LYS A 518 33.14 -30.63 -14.46
C LYS A 518 32.52 -29.31 -14.87
N GLU A 519 32.88 -28.24 -14.16
CA GLU A 519 32.68 -26.90 -14.68
C GLU A 519 33.32 -26.84 -16.06
N VAL A 520 32.51 -26.79 -17.11
CA VAL A 520 32.99 -26.63 -18.48
C VAL A 520 33.42 -25.17 -18.60
N GLU A 521 34.73 -24.93 -18.50
CA GLU A 521 35.30 -23.60 -18.64
C GLU A 521 35.19 -23.15 -20.11
N VAL A 522 34.17 -22.34 -20.41
CA VAL A 522 33.90 -21.76 -21.73
C VAL A 522 34.03 -20.23 -21.66
N GLN A 523 34.82 -19.66 -22.57
CA GLN A 523 34.95 -18.22 -22.75
C GLN A 523 34.45 -17.80 -24.14
N LEU A 524 33.59 -16.79 -24.17
CA LEU A 524 33.06 -16.20 -25.39
C LEU A 524 33.73 -14.83 -25.63
N PHE A 525 34.34 -14.67 -26.81
CA PHE A 525 34.97 -13.41 -27.20
C PHE A 525 34.31 -12.86 -28.48
N PRO A 526 33.61 -11.73 -28.42
CA PRO A 526 33.11 -11.09 -29.63
C PRO A 526 34.29 -10.63 -30.50
N ASN A 527 34.17 -10.82 -31.81
CA ASN A 527 35.05 -10.24 -32.82
C ASN A 527 34.22 -9.35 -33.75
N PRO A 528 33.95 -8.09 -33.33
CA PRO A 528 33.06 -7.19 -34.06
C PRO A 528 33.51 -6.94 -35.50
N ALA A 529 34.82 -6.82 -35.72
CA ALA A 529 35.41 -6.58 -37.04
C ALA A 529 35.17 -7.70 -38.06
N ARG A 530 34.83 -8.91 -37.61
CA ARG A 530 34.55 -10.07 -38.47
C ARG A 530 33.16 -10.65 -38.27
N THR A 531 32.30 -9.96 -37.52
CA THR A 531 30.93 -10.36 -37.19
C THR A 531 30.84 -11.81 -36.69
N GLN A 532 31.80 -12.19 -35.84
CA GLN A 532 31.96 -13.54 -35.32
C GLN A 532 32.04 -13.54 -33.80
N LEU A 533 31.56 -14.63 -33.21
CA LEU A 533 31.81 -14.99 -31.82
C LEU A 533 32.89 -16.07 -31.79
N ASN A 534 34.01 -15.80 -31.12
CA ASN A 534 35.03 -16.81 -30.86
C ASN A 534 34.68 -17.55 -29.56
N ILE A 535 34.90 -18.86 -29.56
CA ILE A 535 34.51 -19.75 -28.49
C ILE A 535 35.75 -20.53 -28.07
N ILE A 536 36.15 -20.41 -26.82
CA ILE A 536 37.21 -21.22 -26.22
C ILE A 536 36.56 -22.14 -25.22
N SER A 537 36.70 -23.45 -25.40
CA SER A 537 36.28 -24.46 -24.43
C SER A 537 37.47 -25.35 -24.10
N LYS A 538 37.73 -25.53 -22.81
CA LYS A 538 38.83 -26.37 -22.33
C LYS A 538 38.60 -27.86 -22.60
N GLU A 539 37.33 -28.25 -22.73
CA GLU A 539 36.92 -29.66 -22.91
C GLU A 539 36.73 -30.05 -24.38
N GLY A 540 36.79 -29.06 -25.28
CA GLY A 540 36.44 -29.23 -26.69
C GLY A 540 34.93 -29.47 -26.88
N PHE A 541 34.46 -29.29 -28.10
CA PHE A 541 33.08 -29.53 -28.49
C PHE A 541 33.01 -29.98 -29.94
N ASP A 542 31.97 -30.74 -30.28
CA ASP A 542 31.74 -31.22 -31.64
C ASP A 542 30.96 -30.21 -32.48
N GLN A 543 30.06 -29.45 -31.85
CA GLN A 543 29.28 -28.42 -32.51
C GLN A 543 28.85 -27.29 -31.59
N VAL A 544 28.69 -26.10 -32.17
CA VAL A 544 28.04 -24.96 -31.56
C VAL A 544 26.73 -24.68 -32.29
N LEU A 545 25.68 -24.38 -31.53
CA LEU A 545 24.37 -24.00 -32.05
C LEU A 545 23.94 -22.67 -31.45
N MET A 546 23.02 -21.99 -32.15
CA MET A 546 22.39 -20.77 -31.67
C MET A 546 20.90 -20.84 -31.92
N TYR A 547 20.12 -20.47 -30.90
CA TYR A 547 18.66 -20.51 -30.87
C TYR A 547 18.10 -19.11 -30.61
N ASP A 548 16.91 -18.82 -31.11
CA ASP A 548 16.13 -17.66 -30.64
C ASP A 548 15.42 -17.97 -29.31
N TYR A 549 14.77 -16.95 -28.74
CA TYR A 549 14.00 -17.04 -27.49
C TYR A 549 12.81 -18.00 -27.55
N THR A 550 12.40 -18.44 -28.74
CA THR A 550 11.33 -19.45 -28.90
C THR A 550 11.88 -20.88 -28.94
N GLY A 551 13.20 -21.05 -28.79
CA GLY A 551 13.89 -22.34 -28.89
C GLY A 551 14.11 -22.80 -30.33
N LYS A 552 13.89 -21.96 -31.34
CA LYS A 552 14.13 -22.31 -32.74
C LYS A 552 15.61 -22.16 -33.07
N LYS A 553 16.20 -23.24 -33.58
CA LYS A 553 17.59 -23.26 -34.04
C LYS A 553 17.80 -22.36 -35.26
N LEU A 554 18.69 -21.38 -35.12
CA LEU A 554 19.04 -20.43 -36.16
C LEU A 554 20.37 -20.76 -36.83
N LEU A 555 21.39 -21.12 -36.05
CA LEU A 555 22.72 -21.42 -36.55
C LEU A 555 23.24 -22.75 -35.99
N LYS A 556 24.07 -23.43 -36.78
CA LYS A 556 24.80 -24.65 -36.37
C LYS A 556 26.16 -24.67 -37.05
N LYS A 557 27.22 -25.00 -36.31
CA LYS A 557 28.56 -25.16 -36.87
C LYS A 557 29.34 -26.27 -36.17
N SER A 558 29.88 -27.19 -36.94
CA SER A 558 30.64 -28.33 -36.41
C SER A 558 32.14 -28.04 -36.36
N LYS A 559 32.78 -28.43 -35.26
CA LYS A 559 34.23 -28.47 -35.02
C LYS A 559 34.98 -27.17 -35.34
N ARG A 560 34.39 -26.01 -35.00
CA ARG A 560 35.05 -24.71 -35.11
C ARG A 560 34.79 -23.82 -33.91
N ASN A 561 35.85 -23.21 -33.43
CA ASN A 561 35.89 -22.24 -32.32
C ASN A 561 35.36 -20.85 -32.70
N THR A 562 34.57 -20.74 -33.77
CA THR A 562 34.04 -19.46 -34.27
C THR A 562 32.65 -19.65 -34.87
N LEU A 563 31.70 -18.81 -34.48
CA LEU A 563 30.36 -18.75 -35.05
C LEU A 563 30.14 -17.38 -35.72
N ASN A 564 29.72 -17.36 -37.00
CA ASN A 564 29.40 -16.11 -37.68
C ASN A 564 27.95 -15.75 -37.35
N VAL A 565 27.75 -14.57 -36.77
CA VAL A 565 26.44 -14.09 -36.30
C VAL A 565 25.93 -12.90 -37.12
N ALA A 566 26.58 -12.56 -38.24
CA ALA A 566 26.26 -11.40 -39.07
C ALA A 566 24.82 -11.39 -39.59
N SER A 567 24.25 -12.58 -39.84
CA SER A 567 22.90 -12.73 -40.38
C SER A 567 21.81 -12.57 -39.32
N LEU A 568 22.16 -12.51 -38.04
CA LEU A 568 21.18 -12.40 -36.96
C LEU A 568 20.78 -10.92 -36.76
N PRO A 569 19.49 -10.63 -36.56
CA PRO A 569 19.05 -9.32 -36.10
C PRO A 569 19.54 -9.03 -34.67
N GLU A 570 19.46 -7.79 -34.24
CA GLU A 570 19.67 -7.47 -32.83
C GLU A 570 18.64 -8.19 -31.97
N GLY A 571 19.04 -8.66 -30.80
CA GLY A 571 18.18 -9.43 -29.92
C GLY A 571 18.93 -10.40 -29.02
N ILE A 572 18.15 -11.14 -28.21
CA ILE A 572 18.64 -12.14 -27.27
C ILE A 572 18.61 -13.51 -27.94
N TYR A 573 19.71 -14.25 -27.80
CA TYR A 573 19.89 -15.60 -28.34
C TYR A 573 20.49 -16.52 -27.30
N PHE A 574 20.30 -17.83 -27.49
CA PHE A 574 20.93 -18.85 -26.64
C PHE A 574 21.96 -19.61 -27.45
N LEU A 575 23.23 -19.55 -27.03
CA LEU A 575 24.31 -20.33 -27.60
C LEU A 575 24.46 -21.64 -26.83
N THR A 576 24.53 -22.76 -27.54
CA THR A 576 24.82 -24.07 -26.93
C THR A 576 26.06 -24.71 -27.53
N LEU A 577 26.84 -25.42 -26.71
CA LEU A 577 27.91 -26.32 -27.15
C LEU A 577 27.47 -27.76 -26.92
N GLU A 578 27.68 -28.61 -27.92
CA GLU A 578 27.39 -30.03 -27.84
C GLU A 578 28.64 -30.86 -28.11
N LYS A 579 28.76 -31.97 -27.37
CA LYS A 579 29.83 -32.96 -27.48
C LYS A 579 29.23 -34.34 -27.25
N ASP A 580 29.58 -35.32 -28.08
CA ASP A 580 29.04 -36.68 -28.01
C ASP A 580 27.49 -36.70 -27.99
N ASP A 581 26.87 -35.84 -28.80
CA ASP A 581 25.41 -35.63 -28.90
C ASP A 581 24.69 -35.15 -27.63
N ALA A 582 25.44 -34.68 -26.61
CA ALA A 582 24.90 -34.05 -25.40
C ALA A 582 25.24 -32.54 -25.33
N ILE A 583 24.33 -31.73 -24.79
CA ILE A 583 24.59 -30.32 -24.48
C ILE A 583 25.51 -30.25 -23.26
N ILE A 584 26.64 -29.56 -23.40
CA ILE A 584 27.64 -29.41 -22.33
C ILE A 584 27.76 -27.97 -21.81
N TYR A 585 27.15 -26.99 -22.51
CA TYR A 585 27.17 -25.58 -22.12
C TYR A 585 26.04 -24.82 -22.81
N THR A 586 25.37 -23.93 -22.09
CA THR A 586 24.35 -22.99 -22.61
C THR A 586 24.58 -21.62 -22.02
N GLN A 587 24.51 -20.57 -22.85
CA GLN A 587 24.70 -19.18 -22.41
C GLN A 587 23.81 -18.24 -23.22
N GLU A 588 23.16 -17.30 -22.53
CA GLU A 588 22.48 -16.18 -23.17
C GLU A 588 23.50 -15.22 -23.81
N VAL A 589 23.25 -14.82 -25.05
CA VAL A 589 24.08 -13.90 -25.83
C VAL A 589 23.19 -12.83 -26.44
N THR A 590 23.42 -11.57 -26.05
CA THR A 590 22.77 -10.41 -26.65
C THR A 590 23.58 -9.90 -27.83
N ILE A 591 22.96 -9.82 -29.02
CA ILE A 591 23.54 -9.21 -30.20
C ILE A 591 23.03 -7.78 -30.32
N VAL A 592 23.97 -6.83 -30.34
CA VAL A 592 23.75 -5.41 -30.66
C VAL A 592 24.58 -5.06 -31.88
N LYS A 593 24.06 -4.21 -32.78
CA LYS A 593 24.77 -3.69 -33.95
C LYS A 593 25.17 -2.25 -33.67
N ASP A 594 26.48 -2.03 -33.52
CA ASP A 594 27.06 -0.68 -33.50
C ASP A 594 27.05 -0.01 -34.88
#